data_AF-F3FFI5-F1
#
_entry.id   AF-F3FFI5-F1
#
_cell.length_a   1.000
_cell.length_b   1.000
_cell.length_c   1.000
_cell.angle_alpha   90.00
_cell.angle_beta   90.00
_cell.angle_gamma   90.00
#
_symmetry.space_group_name_H-M   'P 1'
#
loop_
_entity.id
_entity.type
_entity.pdbx_description
1 polymer ?
#
loop_
_entity_poly.entity_id
_entity_poly.type
_entity_poly.pdbx_seq_one_letter_code
_entity_poly.pdbx_strand_id
1 'polypeptide(L)'
;MARGGINKAVVQKARQSLLAKGMYPSIDAVRVELGNTGSKTTISRYLKEIESFDPRPPSSRERMGEELSAMVGSLLDRLMEEGDESIQQARSAFDLQRVGLEAQIASLQSELTTARRQLDAQQAAIEAQTANLQTTQSSLQAELTRNAGISQRC
;
A
#
# COMPACT_ATOMS: atom_id res chain seq x y z
N MET A 1 15.84 68.55 28.46
CA MET A 1 16.67 67.35 28.20
C MET A 1 16.02 66.53 27.10
N ALA A 2 16.56 66.59 25.87
CA ALA A 2 15.96 65.95 24.71
C ALA A 2 16.04 64.42 24.82
N ARG A 3 14.88 63.75 24.96
CA ARG A 3 14.79 62.29 24.88
C ARG A 3 14.91 61.88 23.42
N GLY A 4 16.14 61.68 22.95
CA GLY A 4 16.39 61.07 21.63
C GLY A 4 15.94 59.60 21.66
N GLY A 5 14.80 59.28 21.07
CA GLY A 5 14.36 57.89 20.90
C GLY A 5 15.33 57.13 19.99
N ILE A 6 15.61 55.87 20.31
CA ILE A 6 16.43 55.00 19.46
C ILE A 6 15.65 54.65 18.19
N ASN A 7 16.34 54.75 17.05
CA ASN A 7 15.80 54.43 15.73
C ASN A 7 16.39 53.12 15.19
N LYS A 8 15.65 52.45 14.30
CA LYS A 8 16.02 51.20 13.62
C LYS A 8 17.40 51.26 12.96
N ALA A 9 17.73 52.38 12.29
CA ALA A 9 19.01 52.57 11.63
C ALA A 9 20.23 52.52 12.59
N VAL A 10 20.06 53.03 13.81
CA VAL A 10 21.11 53.05 14.85
C VAL A 10 21.33 51.64 15.40
N VAL A 11 20.25 50.90 15.63
CA VAL A 11 20.29 49.48 16.02
C VAL A 11 20.94 48.62 14.94
N GLN A 12 20.63 48.90 13.66
CA GLN A 12 21.22 48.21 12.52
C GLN A 12 22.74 48.45 12.41
N LYS A 13 23.21 49.69 12.61
CA LYS A 13 24.64 50.02 12.62
C LYS A 13 25.39 49.31 13.75
N ALA A 14 24.79 49.26 14.95
CA ALA A 14 25.37 48.53 16.09
C ALA A 14 25.44 47.01 15.84
N ARG A 15 24.37 46.41 15.28
CA ARG A 15 24.36 45.00 14.84
C ARG A 15 25.48 44.71 13.83
N GLN A 16 25.64 45.58 12.82
CA GLN A 16 26.69 45.41 11.81
C GLN A 16 28.11 45.54 12.39
N SER A 17 28.33 46.47 13.32
CA SER A 17 29.60 46.61 14.05
C SER A 17 29.97 45.33 14.81
N LEU A 18 29.00 44.74 15.52
CA LEU A 18 29.19 43.47 16.25
C LEU A 18 29.49 42.30 15.32
N LEU A 19 28.76 42.20 14.20
CA LEU A 19 29.01 41.17 13.18
C LEU A 19 30.38 41.32 12.51
N ALA A 20 30.82 42.55 12.23
CA ALA A 20 32.15 42.83 11.67
C ALA A 20 33.28 42.47 12.66
N LYS A 21 33.00 42.55 13.96
CA LYS A 21 33.88 42.08 15.04
C LYS A 21 33.79 40.56 15.28
N GLY A 22 32.98 39.84 14.52
CA GLY A 22 32.77 38.39 14.67
C GLY A 22 31.94 37.98 15.90
N MET A 23 31.26 38.93 16.55
CA MET A 23 30.45 38.68 17.75
C MET A 23 28.96 38.53 17.41
N TYR A 24 28.26 37.63 18.12
CA TYR A 24 26.83 37.43 17.94
C TYR A 24 26.04 38.66 18.47
N PRO A 25 25.20 39.29 17.65
CA PRO A 25 24.48 40.51 18.03
C PRO A 25 23.27 40.20 18.91
N SER A 26 23.51 39.88 20.18
CA SER A 26 22.45 39.74 21.20
C SER A 26 21.88 41.10 21.61
N ILE A 27 20.67 41.12 22.20
CA ILE A 27 20.02 42.36 22.68
C ILE A 27 20.94 43.15 23.61
N ASP A 28 21.61 42.46 24.52
CA ASP A 28 22.51 43.10 25.48
C ASP A 28 23.83 43.55 24.84
N ALA A 29 24.39 42.77 23.90
CA ALA A 29 25.58 43.19 23.15
C ALA A 29 25.31 44.45 22.31
N VAL A 30 24.16 44.51 21.64
CA VAL A 30 23.72 45.69 20.88
C VAL A 30 23.49 46.87 21.81
N ARG A 31 22.89 46.66 22.99
CA ARG A 31 22.68 47.73 23.97
C ARG A 31 24.00 48.31 24.50
N VAL A 32 25.00 47.46 24.74
CA VAL A 32 26.34 47.89 25.16
C VAL A 32 27.01 48.71 24.04
N GLU A 33 26.95 48.25 22.79
CA GLU A 33 27.48 48.97 21.63
C GLU A 33 26.77 50.33 21.41
N LEU A 34 25.50 50.45 21.80
CA LEU A 34 24.72 51.68 21.80
C LEU A 34 24.97 52.60 23.02
N GLY A 35 25.96 52.28 23.87
CA GLY A 35 26.29 53.08 25.04
C GLY A 35 25.29 52.93 26.20
N ASN A 36 24.74 51.73 26.38
CA ASN A 36 23.71 51.39 27.37
C ASN A 36 22.36 52.13 27.21
N THR A 37 22.16 52.77 26.06
CA THR A 37 20.92 53.47 25.74
C THR A 37 19.89 52.53 25.12
N GLY A 38 18.61 52.82 25.34
CA GLY A 38 17.49 52.03 24.80
C GLY A 38 16.92 51.00 25.75
N SER A 39 15.62 50.74 25.63
CA SER A 39 14.99 49.62 26.30
C SER A 39 15.29 48.32 25.56
N LYS A 40 15.49 47.24 26.31
CA LYS A 40 15.68 45.89 25.74
C LYS A 40 14.53 45.50 24.81
N THR A 41 13.30 45.92 25.12
CA THR A 41 12.10 45.67 24.31
C THR A 41 12.13 46.39 22.96
N THR A 42 12.54 47.66 22.93
CA THR A 42 12.66 48.41 21.67
C THR A 42 13.79 47.88 20.80
N ILE A 43 14.93 47.51 21.40
CA ILE A 43 16.05 46.88 20.68
C ILE A 43 15.62 45.52 20.10
N SER A 44 14.95 44.67 20.89
CA SER A 44 14.44 43.37 20.44
C SER A 44 13.46 43.51 19.28
N ARG A 45 12.53 44.47 19.35
CA ARG A 45 11.60 44.75 18.25
C ARG A 45 12.33 45.14 16.98
N TYR A 46 13.27 46.09 17.06
CA TYR A 46 14.03 46.51 15.87
C TYR A 46 14.94 45.41 15.33
N LEU A 47 15.55 44.57 16.18
CA LEU A 47 16.34 43.42 15.71
C LEU A 47 15.48 42.43 14.92
N LYS A 48 14.29 42.08 15.40
CA LYS A 48 13.34 41.23 14.66
C LYS A 48 12.91 41.87 13.34
N GLU A 49 12.61 43.16 13.34
CA GLU A 49 12.24 43.90 12.12
C GLU A 49 13.41 44.06 11.12
N ILE A 50 14.66 43.92 11.58
CA ILE A 50 15.85 43.92 10.72
C ILE A 50 16.09 42.50 10.18
N GLU A 51 15.92 41.45 11.00
CA GLU A 51 16.01 40.05 10.59
C GLU A 51 14.94 39.67 9.57
N SER A 52 13.70 40.09 9.78
CA SER A 52 12.58 39.83 8.85
C SER A 52 12.75 40.51 7.50
N PHE A 53 13.61 41.53 7.42
CA PHE A 53 13.85 42.33 6.22
C PHE A 53 15.28 42.14 5.69
N ASP A 54 16.05 41.21 6.25
CA ASP A 54 17.41 40.92 5.83
C ASP A 54 17.33 40.21 4.47
N PRO A 55 17.66 40.87 3.34
CA PRO A 55 17.59 40.27 2.01
C PRO A 55 18.84 39.39 1.75
N ARG A 56 19.55 39.01 2.82
CA ARG A 56 20.81 38.29 2.68
C ARG A 56 20.49 36.91 2.11
N PRO A 57 21.13 36.53 1.00
CA PRO A 57 20.93 35.22 0.41
C PRO A 57 21.17 34.14 1.48
N PRO A 58 20.38 33.04 1.49
CA PRO A 58 20.58 31.95 2.44
C PRO A 58 22.04 31.53 2.43
N SER A 59 22.57 31.26 3.63
CA SER A 59 23.96 30.84 3.79
C SER A 59 24.22 29.58 2.94
N SER A 60 25.44 29.38 2.47
CA SER A 60 25.77 28.19 1.65
C SER A 60 25.39 26.87 2.33
N ARG A 61 25.34 26.86 3.67
CA ARG A 61 24.91 25.70 4.47
C ARG A 61 23.41 25.45 4.41
N GLU A 62 22.59 26.51 4.44
CA GLU A 62 21.13 26.41 4.31
C GLU A 62 20.75 25.94 2.90
N ARG A 63 21.39 26.49 1.86
CA ARG A 63 21.15 26.04 0.48
C ARG A 63 21.55 24.59 0.25
N MET A 64 22.69 24.18 0.79
CA MET A 64 23.13 22.78 0.74
C MET A 64 22.15 21.86 1.49
N GLY A 65 21.61 22.30 2.62
CA GLY A 65 20.58 21.58 3.35
C GLY A 65 19.29 21.43 2.54
N GLU A 66 18.81 22.49 1.91
CA GLU A 66 17.64 22.48 1.03
C GLU A 66 17.84 21.56 -0.18
N GLU A 67 19.02 21.60 -0.81
CA GLU A 67 19.36 20.76 -1.96
C GLU A 67 19.42 19.27 -1.58
N LEU A 68 20.02 18.94 -0.44
CA LEU A 68 20.04 17.58 0.10
C LEU A 68 18.63 17.11 0.49
N SER A 69 17.83 17.95 1.12
CA SER A 69 16.44 17.63 1.45
C SER A 69 15.59 17.39 0.20
N ALA A 70 15.78 18.18 -0.85
CA ALA A 70 15.12 17.98 -2.13
C ALA A 70 15.53 16.65 -2.79
N MET A 71 16.83 16.31 -2.77
CA MET A 71 17.31 15.03 -3.28
C MET A 71 16.73 13.85 -2.50
N VAL A 72 16.76 13.89 -1.16
CA VAL A 72 16.18 12.84 -0.32
C VAL A 72 14.66 12.73 -0.52
N GLY A 73 13.96 13.85 -0.68
CA GLY A 73 12.54 13.87 -1.02
C GLY A 73 12.26 13.16 -2.35
N SER A 74 13.01 13.49 -3.42
CA SER A 74 12.85 12.83 -4.72
C SER A 74 13.15 11.34 -4.68
N LEU A 75 14.11 10.90 -3.85
CA LEU A 75 14.42 9.49 -3.65
C LEU A 75 13.31 8.76 -2.90
N LEU A 76 12.70 9.41 -1.90
CA LEU A 76 11.55 8.87 -1.18
C LEU A 76 10.36 8.70 -2.13
N ASP A 77 10.03 9.73 -2.91
CA ASP A 77 8.92 9.69 -3.86
C ASP A 77 9.11 8.55 -4.87
N ARG A 78 10.32 8.43 -5.43
CA ARG A 78 10.66 7.36 -6.37
C ARG A 78 10.58 5.97 -5.71
N LEU A 79 11.06 5.83 -4.47
CA LEU A 79 10.99 4.56 -3.75
C LEU A 79 9.53 4.16 -3.48
N MET A 80 8.68 5.12 -3.15
CA MET A 80 7.25 4.88 -2.95
C MET A 80 6.58 4.46 -4.24
N GLU A 81 6.90 5.11 -5.37
CA GLU A 81 6.38 4.75 -6.69
C GLU A 81 6.81 3.34 -7.10
N GLU A 82 8.11 3.01 -7.00
CA GLU A 82 8.63 1.68 -7.32
C GLU A 82 8.03 0.60 -6.39
N GLY A 83 7.81 0.93 -5.11
CA GLY A 83 7.16 0.06 -4.14
C GLY A 83 5.70 -0.22 -4.51
N ASP A 84 4.94 0.82 -4.85
CA ASP A 84 3.55 0.69 -5.29
C ASP A 84 3.45 -0.12 -6.59
N GLU A 85 4.32 0.14 -7.57
CA GLU A 85 4.40 -0.65 -8.80
C GLU A 85 4.65 -2.13 -8.51
N SER A 86 5.62 -2.45 -7.64
CA SER A 86 5.90 -3.83 -7.25
C SER A 86 4.70 -4.50 -6.58
N ILE A 87 3.96 -3.77 -5.73
CA ILE A 87 2.75 -4.29 -5.08
C ILE A 87 1.66 -4.54 -6.12
N GLN A 88 1.45 -3.63 -7.07
CA GLN A 88 0.45 -3.78 -8.11
C GLN A 88 0.78 -4.96 -9.04
N GLN A 89 2.05 -5.13 -9.40
CA GLN A 89 2.50 -6.29 -10.18
C GLN A 89 2.22 -7.59 -9.43
N ALA A 90 2.60 -7.68 -8.15
CA ALA A 90 2.34 -8.86 -7.32
C ALA A 90 0.83 -9.17 -7.19
N ARG A 91 0.00 -8.15 -6.98
CA ARG A 91 -1.47 -8.29 -6.94
C ARG A 91 -2.03 -8.79 -8.26
N SER A 92 -1.59 -8.22 -9.38
CA SER A 92 -2.05 -8.63 -10.72
C SER A 92 -1.67 -10.09 -11.02
N ALA A 93 -0.44 -10.51 -10.67
CA ALA A 93 0.00 -11.89 -10.83
C ALA A 93 -0.81 -12.85 -9.95
N PHE A 94 -1.09 -12.46 -8.71
CA PHE A 94 -1.93 -13.24 -7.80
C PHE A 94 -3.37 -13.36 -8.30
N ASP A 95 -3.97 -12.28 -8.77
CA ASP A 95 -5.33 -12.31 -9.31
C ASP A 95 -5.43 -13.19 -10.56
N LEU A 96 -4.43 -13.15 -11.45
CA LEU A 96 -4.36 -14.06 -12.59
C LEU A 96 -4.26 -15.53 -12.16
N GLN A 97 -3.42 -15.82 -11.16
CA GLN A 97 -3.31 -17.18 -10.61
C GLN A 97 -4.63 -17.62 -9.97
N ARG A 98 -5.29 -16.74 -9.22
CA ARG A 98 -6.57 -17.01 -8.56
C ARG A 98 -7.66 -17.32 -9.58
N VAL A 99 -7.80 -16.51 -10.61
CA VAL A 99 -8.75 -16.77 -11.71
C VAL A 99 -8.44 -18.09 -12.41
N GLY A 100 -7.16 -18.39 -12.64
CA GLY A 100 -6.74 -19.67 -13.22
C GLY A 100 -7.12 -20.88 -12.36
N LEU A 101 -6.94 -20.78 -11.04
CA LEU A 101 -7.32 -21.84 -10.09
C LEU A 101 -8.84 -21.97 -9.97
N GLU A 102 -9.58 -20.86 -9.91
CA GLU A 102 -11.04 -20.86 -9.88
C GLU A 102 -11.62 -21.53 -11.14
N ALA A 103 -11.04 -21.25 -12.32
CA ALA A 103 -11.43 -21.90 -13.57
C ALA A 103 -11.14 -23.41 -13.57
N GLN A 104 -9.98 -23.83 -13.05
CA GLN A 104 -9.64 -25.26 -12.91
C GLN A 104 -10.60 -25.98 -11.95
N ILE A 105 -10.92 -25.36 -10.82
CA ILE A 105 -11.89 -25.92 -9.86
C ILE A 105 -13.26 -26.08 -10.53
N ALA A 106 -13.73 -25.08 -11.27
CA ALA A 106 -15.00 -25.16 -11.99
C ALA A 106 -15.00 -26.29 -13.05
N SER A 107 -13.90 -26.46 -13.80
CA SER A 107 -13.75 -27.57 -14.76
C SER A 107 -13.83 -28.92 -14.07
N LEU A 108 -13.03 -29.10 -13.00
CA LEU A 108 -12.99 -30.36 -12.25
C LEU A 108 -14.34 -30.69 -11.59
N GLN A 109 -15.06 -29.68 -11.09
CA GLN A 109 -16.42 -29.88 -10.57
C GLN A 109 -17.38 -30.35 -11.68
N SER A 110 -17.32 -29.74 -12.86
CA SER A 110 -18.12 -30.15 -14.02
C SER A 110 -17.81 -31.60 -14.44
N GLU A 111 -16.52 -31.94 -14.56
CA GLU A 111 -16.08 -33.30 -14.89
C GLU A 111 -16.55 -34.31 -13.84
N LEU A 112 -16.42 -33.98 -12.56
CA LEU A 112 -16.87 -34.84 -11.46
C LEU A 112 -18.38 -35.04 -11.47
N THR A 113 -19.18 -33.99 -11.74
CA THR A 113 -20.64 -34.16 -11.88
C THR A 113 -21.02 -35.03 -13.07
N THR A 114 -20.28 -34.91 -14.18
CA THR A 114 -20.49 -35.73 -15.37
C THR A 114 -20.13 -37.20 -15.09
N ALA A 115 -18.99 -37.45 -14.44
CA ALA A 115 -18.57 -38.79 -14.04
C ALA A 115 -19.57 -39.44 -13.07
N ARG A 116 -20.09 -38.68 -12.10
CA ARG A 116 -21.14 -39.17 -11.18
C ARG A 116 -22.41 -39.58 -11.95
N ARG A 117 -22.90 -38.73 -12.86
CA ARG A 117 -24.06 -39.08 -13.69
C ARG A 117 -23.84 -40.33 -14.53
N GLN A 118 -22.63 -40.51 -15.08
CA GLN A 118 -22.28 -41.72 -15.82
C GLN A 118 -22.29 -42.96 -14.92
N LEU A 119 -21.76 -42.86 -13.71
CA LEU A 119 -21.76 -43.94 -12.74
C LEU A 119 -23.19 -44.30 -12.32
N ASP A 120 -24.03 -43.32 -12.02
CA ASP A 120 -25.44 -43.54 -11.68
C ASP A 120 -26.20 -44.22 -12.84
N ALA A 121 -25.96 -43.78 -14.08
CA ALA A 121 -26.56 -44.40 -15.27
C ALA A 121 -26.08 -45.85 -15.49
N GLN A 122 -24.80 -46.11 -15.29
CA GLN A 122 -24.25 -47.47 -15.38
C GLN A 122 -24.81 -48.38 -14.29
N GLN A 123 -24.93 -47.87 -13.06
CA GLN A 123 -25.53 -48.61 -11.95
C GLN A 123 -26.99 -48.98 -12.24
N ALA A 124 -27.79 -48.03 -12.71
CA ALA A 124 -29.17 -48.29 -13.12
C ALA A 124 -29.25 -49.31 -14.28
N ALA A 125 -28.33 -49.25 -15.25
CA ALA A 125 -28.27 -50.22 -16.35
C ALA A 125 -27.95 -51.64 -15.86
N ILE A 126 -27.00 -51.77 -14.92
CA ILE A 126 -26.64 -53.07 -14.30
C ILE A 126 -27.82 -53.63 -13.51
N GLU A 127 -28.53 -52.80 -12.74
CA GLU A 127 -29.72 -53.21 -11.99
C GLU A 127 -30.83 -53.70 -12.93
N ALA A 128 -31.10 -52.96 -14.02
CA ALA A 128 -32.07 -53.37 -15.03
C ALA A 128 -31.68 -54.69 -15.72
N GLN A 129 -30.40 -54.85 -16.08
CA GLN A 129 -29.90 -56.09 -16.68
C GLN A 129 -30.02 -57.27 -15.70
N THR A 130 -29.74 -57.05 -14.42
CA THR A 130 -29.85 -58.07 -13.37
C THR A 130 -31.30 -58.50 -13.19
N ALA A 131 -32.25 -57.55 -13.14
CA ALA A 131 -33.67 -57.85 -13.06
C ALA A 131 -34.15 -58.66 -14.29
N ASN A 132 -33.77 -58.25 -15.49
CA ASN A 132 -34.10 -58.98 -16.73
C ASN A 132 -33.53 -60.41 -16.72
N LEU A 133 -32.30 -60.58 -16.23
CA LEU A 133 -31.67 -61.90 -16.11
C LEU A 133 -32.41 -62.79 -15.10
N GLN A 134 -32.85 -62.25 -13.96
CA GLN A 134 -33.68 -63.00 -13.01
C GLN A 134 -35.05 -63.39 -13.59
N THR A 135 -35.69 -62.49 -14.35
CA THR A 135 -36.97 -62.79 -15.04
C THR A 135 -36.79 -63.88 -16.09
N THR A 136 -35.75 -63.80 -16.91
CA THR A 136 -35.48 -64.83 -17.94
C THR A 136 -35.13 -66.17 -17.33
N GLN A 137 -34.34 -66.20 -16.25
CA GLN A 137 -34.04 -67.43 -15.51
C GLN A 137 -35.29 -68.07 -14.91
N SER A 138 -36.16 -67.29 -14.26
CA SER A 138 -37.40 -67.82 -13.68
C SER A 138 -38.36 -68.32 -14.75
N SER A 139 -38.48 -67.62 -15.88
CA SER A 139 -39.26 -68.09 -17.04
C SER A 139 -38.71 -69.39 -17.63
N LEU A 140 -37.38 -69.50 -17.78
CA LEU A 140 -36.75 -70.72 -18.28
C LEU A 140 -37.00 -71.90 -17.34
N GLN A 141 -36.89 -71.69 -16.03
CA GLN A 141 -37.14 -72.72 -15.02
C GLN A 141 -38.61 -73.18 -15.02
N ALA A 142 -39.55 -72.25 -15.21
CA ALA A 142 -40.97 -72.57 -15.36
C ALA A 142 -41.23 -73.44 -16.60
N GLU A 143 -40.64 -73.08 -17.76
CA GLU A 143 -40.79 -73.85 -19.00
C GLU A 143 -40.13 -75.24 -18.90
N LEU A 144 -38.94 -75.36 -18.28
CA LEU A 144 -38.31 -76.65 -18.02
C LEU A 144 -39.18 -77.56 -17.16
N THR A 145 -39.77 -77.01 -16.09
CA THR A 145 -40.66 -77.75 -15.18
C THR A 145 -41.93 -78.18 -15.90
N ARG A 146 -42.50 -77.31 -16.74
CA ARG A 146 -43.67 -77.62 -17.57
C ARG A 146 -43.38 -78.75 -18.55
N ASN A 147 -42.24 -78.71 -19.23
CA ASN A 147 -41.86 -79.70 -20.24
C ASN A 147 -41.59 -81.07 -19.59
N ALA A 148 -40.93 -81.09 -18.43
CA ALA A 148 -40.76 -82.30 -17.62
C ALA A 148 -42.11 -82.91 -17.21
N GLY A 149 -43.07 -82.08 -16.78
CA GLY A 149 -44.42 -82.53 -16.42
C GLY A 149 -45.22 -83.09 -17.61
N ILE A 150 -45.03 -82.58 -18.83
CA ILE A 150 -45.62 -83.14 -20.05
C ILE A 150 -45.00 -84.49 -20.38
N SER A 151 -43.68 -84.60 -20.30
CA SER A 151 -42.94 -85.82 -20.65
C SER A 151 -43.26 -87.01 -19.73
N GLN A 152 -43.69 -86.75 -18.49
CA GLN A 152 -44.13 -87.79 -17.55
C GLN A 152 -45.58 -88.27 -17.77
N ARG A 153 -46.37 -87.54 -18.57
CA ARG A 153 -47.79 -87.87 -18.83
C ARG A 153 -48.00 -88.63 -20.15
N CYS A 154 -46.97 -88.74 -20.98
CA CYS A 154 -46.95 -89.56 -22.19
C CYS A 154 -46.26 -90.89 -21.90
#